data_AF-A0A5E7VMG2-F1
#
_entry.id   AF-A0A5E7VMG2-F1
#
_cell.length_a   1.000
_cell.length_b   1.000
_cell.length_c   1.000
_cell.angle_alpha   90.00
_cell.angle_beta   90.00
_cell.angle_gamma   90.00
#
_symmetry.space_group_name_H-M   'P 1'
#
loop_
_entity.id
_entity.type
_entity.pdbx_description
1 polymer ?
#
loop_
_entity_poly.entity_id
_entity_poly.type
_entity_poly.pdbx_seq_one_letter_code
_entity_poly.pdbx_strand_id
1 'polypeptide(L)'
;MSSPYQANFTQCSLIVPETRIVAALLLQGVDGQEWDRQIHDLNVLQKRTARTADTYANLARLRLQTMSSDLWALVRDGSVPVATHAVLAVTVKFSPLFGDFLRTVVRDQFRRFSTHLEARHWDAYFEDSLRAQPNMPTLSDSTRVKLRQNAMRILAEAGFIENTRNLRLRSQHIEPAVLHYLRQHNEQYVLDCLQVCP
;
A
#
# COMPACT_ATOMS: atom_id res chain seq x y z
N MET A 1 -22.77 -9.15 -5.95
CA MET A 1 -21.33 -8.93 -6.16
C MET A 1 -20.80 -8.15 -4.97
N SER A 2 -19.79 -8.66 -4.27
CA SER A 2 -19.12 -7.94 -3.18
C SER A 2 -18.45 -6.68 -3.73
N SER A 3 -18.47 -5.59 -2.96
CA SER A 3 -17.78 -4.36 -3.34
C SER A 3 -16.27 -4.62 -3.46
N PRO A 4 -15.58 -4.12 -4.52
CA PRO A 4 -14.13 -4.18 -4.60
C PRO A 4 -13.46 -3.29 -3.54
N TYR A 5 -14.21 -2.37 -2.92
CA TYR A 5 -13.68 -1.45 -1.91
C TYR A 5 -13.85 -2.00 -0.50
N GLN A 6 -12.71 -2.11 0.19
CA GLN A 6 -12.62 -2.60 1.55
C GLN A 6 -11.79 -1.65 2.40
N ALA A 7 -12.07 -1.57 3.70
CA ALA A 7 -11.29 -0.79 4.66
C ALA A 7 -10.00 -1.52 5.10
N ASN A 8 -9.21 -2.01 4.13
CA ASN A 8 -8.17 -3.02 4.32
C ASN A 8 -6.75 -2.45 4.53
N PHE A 9 -6.60 -1.12 4.64
CA PHE A 9 -5.34 -0.46 5.00
C PHE A 9 -5.50 0.43 6.24
N THR A 10 -6.41 0.07 7.15
CA THR A 10 -6.63 0.76 8.44
C THR A 10 -5.61 0.39 9.51
N GLN A 11 -4.98 -0.78 9.39
CA GLN A 11 -4.08 -1.34 10.41
C GLN A 11 -2.67 -0.73 10.35
N CYS A 12 -2.11 -0.53 9.15
CA CYS A 12 -0.82 0.12 8.94
C CYS A 12 -0.65 0.65 7.50
N SER A 13 0.38 1.50 7.30
CA SER A 13 0.83 2.04 6.01
C SER A 13 1.68 1.01 5.25
N LEU A 14 2.81 1.38 4.60
CA LEU A 14 3.59 0.44 3.79
C LEU A 14 4.38 -0.57 4.64
N ILE A 15 4.84 -0.22 5.85
CA ILE A 15 5.61 -1.11 6.74
C ILE A 15 6.74 -1.86 6.01
N VAL A 16 7.54 -1.10 5.24
CA VAL A 16 8.57 -1.67 4.32
C VAL A 16 9.54 -2.60 5.05
N PRO A 17 10.15 -2.25 6.21
CA PRO A 17 11.06 -3.15 6.91
C PRO A 17 10.42 -4.49 7.28
N GLU A 18 9.18 -4.48 7.76
CA GLU A 18 8.44 -5.69 8.12
C GLU A 18 8.06 -6.49 6.88
N THR A 19 7.66 -5.81 5.81
CA THR A 19 7.32 -6.46 4.54
C THR A 19 8.54 -7.13 3.90
N ARG A 20 9.76 -6.61 4.11
CA ARG A 20 11.01 -7.29 3.71
C ARG A 20 11.22 -8.61 4.43
N ILE A 21 11.01 -8.63 5.75
CA ILE A 21 11.13 -9.85 6.55
C ILE A 21 10.10 -10.87 6.09
N VAL A 22 8.86 -10.47 5.89
CA VAL A 22 7.80 -11.35 5.38
C VAL A 22 8.09 -11.86 3.97
N ALA A 23 8.61 -11.01 3.08
CA ALA A 23 9.02 -11.43 1.73
C ALA A 23 10.13 -12.50 1.78
N ALA A 24 11.08 -12.38 2.71
CA ALA A 24 12.12 -13.40 2.91
C ALA A 24 11.54 -14.74 3.35
N LEU A 25 10.60 -14.74 4.31
CA LEU A 25 9.90 -15.96 4.76
C LEU A 25 9.11 -16.61 3.63
N LEU A 26 8.40 -15.81 2.83
CA LEU A 26 7.64 -16.32 1.69
C LEU A 26 8.54 -16.93 0.61
N LEU A 27 9.70 -16.31 0.33
CA LEU A 27 10.69 -16.85 -0.62
C LEU A 27 11.37 -18.14 -0.13
N GLN A 28 11.48 -18.34 1.19
CA GLN A 28 11.96 -19.58 1.79
C GLN A 28 10.92 -20.70 1.73
N GLY A 29 9.65 -20.39 1.46
CA GLY A 29 8.57 -21.37 1.43
C GLY A 29 8.27 -21.98 2.80
N VAL A 30 8.41 -21.20 3.88
CA VAL A 30 8.12 -21.68 5.25
C VAL A 30 6.68 -22.15 5.37
N ASP A 31 6.47 -23.26 6.08
CA ASP A 31 5.13 -23.78 6.36
C ASP A 31 4.44 -23.00 7.50
N GLY A 32 3.22 -23.41 7.87
CA GLY A 32 2.47 -22.76 8.93
C GLY A 32 3.14 -22.84 10.30
N GLN A 33 3.79 -23.96 10.62
CA GLN A 33 4.44 -24.14 11.91
C GLN A 33 5.69 -23.25 12.03
N GLU A 34 6.51 -23.22 10.98
CA GLU A 34 7.69 -22.35 10.95
C GLU A 34 7.30 -20.88 10.87
N TRP A 35 6.21 -20.54 10.16
CA TRP A 35 5.64 -19.19 10.18
C TRP A 35 5.29 -18.75 11.61
N ASP A 36 4.55 -19.58 12.34
CA ASP A 36 4.12 -19.27 13.71
C ASP A 36 5.33 -19.10 14.63
N ARG A 37 6.32 -19.99 14.52
CA ARG A 37 7.59 -19.89 15.25
C ARG A 37 8.33 -18.59 14.95
N GLN A 38 8.45 -18.20 13.69
CA GLN A 38 9.17 -16.98 13.28
C GLN A 38 8.46 -15.72 13.78
N ILE A 39 7.13 -15.65 13.65
CA ILE A 39 6.36 -14.45 14.00
C ILE A 39 6.11 -14.34 15.51
N HIS A 40 5.75 -15.43 16.18
CA HIS A 40 5.33 -15.41 17.59
C HIS A 40 6.48 -15.70 18.56
N ASP A 41 7.26 -16.76 18.31
CA ASP A 41 8.29 -17.20 19.26
C ASP A 41 9.58 -16.41 19.11
N LEU A 42 10.04 -16.23 17.86
CA LEU A 42 11.26 -15.50 17.55
C LEU A 42 11.04 -13.99 17.39
N ASN A 43 9.78 -13.55 17.24
CA ASN A 43 9.39 -12.14 17.07
C ASN A 43 10.29 -11.41 16.06
N VAL A 44 10.46 -11.97 14.86
CA VAL A 44 11.37 -11.40 13.84
C VAL A 44 11.02 -9.97 13.42
N LEU A 45 9.76 -9.56 13.60
CA LEU A 45 9.30 -8.18 13.36
C LEU A 45 9.62 -7.21 14.51
N GLN A 46 10.15 -7.71 15.62
CA GLN A 46 10.55 -6.98 16.82
C GLN A 46 9.44 -6.05 17.33
N LYS A 47 8.19 -6.53 17.33
CA LYS A 47 7.05 -5.74 17.83
C LYS A 47 6.89 -5.92 19.33
N ARG A 48 6.42 -4.85 19.97
CA ARG A 48 6.18 -4.82 21.43
C ARG A 48 5.14 -5.85 21.88
N THR A 49 4.18 -6.17 21.03
CA THR A 49 3.12 -7.14 21.34
C THR A 49 2.95 -8.13 20.21
N ALA A 50 2.69 -9.39 20.55
CA ALA A 50 2.40 -10.47 19.59
C ALA A 50 1.29 -10.05 18.61
N ARG A 51 0.17 -9.56 19.13
CA ARG A 51 -0.94 -9.04 18.31
C ARG A 51 -0.52 -8.05 17.22
N THR A 52 0.44 -7.17 17.51
CA THR A 52 0.94 -6.21 16.50
C THR A 52 1.82 -6.90 15.47
N ALA A 53 2.70 -7.81 15.90
CA ALA A 53 3.50 -8.65 15.00
C ALA A 53 2.56 -9.41 14.05
N ASP A 54 1.54 -10.08 14.56
CA ASP A 54 0.59 -10.87 13.78
C ASP A 54 -0.16 -10.02 12.76
N THR A 55 -0.65 -8.86 13.21
CA THR A 55 -1.37 -7.92 12.35
C THR A 55 -0.49 -7.48 11.18
N TYR A 56 0.78 -7.14 11.46
CA TYR A 56 1.70 -6.63 10.43
C TYR A 56 2.16 -7.77 9.52
N ALA A 57 2.51 -8.92 10.07
CA ALA A 57 2.94 -10.10 9.33
C ALA A 57 1.84 -10.57 8.36
N ASN A 58 0.61 -10.72 8.86
CA ASN A 58 -0.52 -11.18 8.06
C ASN A 58 -0.89 -10.17 6.97
N LEU A 59 -0.93 -8.88 7.27
CA LEU A 59 -1.24 -7.86 6.27
C LEU A 59 -0.16 -7.76 5.19
N ALA A 60 1.12 -7.78 5.57
CA ALA A 60 2.23 -7.81 4.63
C ALA A 60 2.17 -9.06 3.73
N ARG A 61 1.90 -10.24 4.31
CA ARG A 61 1.72 -11.50 3.58
C ARG A 61 0.56 -11.42 2.60
N LEU A 62 -0.62 -10.97 3.03
CA LEU A 62 -1.79 -10.83 2.17
C LEU A 62 -1.54 -9.89 1.00
N ARG A 63 -0.85 -8.76 1.23
CA ARG A 63 -0.45 -7.84 0.15
C ARG A 63 0.53 -8.51 -0.80
N LEU A 64 1.63 -9.07 -0.29
CA LEU A 64 2.66 -9.73 -1.11
C LEU A 64 2.08 -10.84 -1.97
N GLN A 65 1.17 -11.66 -1.42
CA GLN A 65 0.52 -12.77 -2.11
C GLN A 65 -0.44 -12.33 -3.24
N THR A 66 -0.70 -11.03 -3.41
CA THR A 66 -1.36 -10.53 -4.64
C THR A 66 -0.43 -10.56 -5.86
N MET A 67 0.86 -10.74 -5.65
CA MET A 67 1.93 -10.74 -6.65
C MET A 67 2.80 -12.01 -6.51
N SER A 68 3.68 -12.24 -7.48
CA SER A 68 4.57 -13.41 -7.55
C SER A 68 5.91 -13.20 -6.85
N SER A 69 6.66 -14.30 -6.72
CA SER A 69 7.98 -14.37 -6.06
C SER A 69 8.99 -13.36 -6.59
N ASP A 70 8.92 -12.99 -7.88
CA ASP A 70 9.89 -12.04 -8.45
C ASP A 70 9.74 -10.65 -7.80
N LEU A 71 8.51 -10.21 -7.51
CA LEU A 71 8.29 -8.97 -6.75
C LEU A 71 8.71 -9.12 -5.30
N TRP A 72 8.52 -10.29 -4.69
CA TRP A 72 8.99 -10.52 -3.32
C TRP A 72 10.52 -10.37 -3.24
N ALA A 73 11.25 -10.81 -4.28
CA ALA A 73 12.70 -10.61 -4.37
C ALA A 73 13.06 -9.12 -4.48
N LEU A 74 12.31 -8.33 -5.27
CA LEU A 74 12.50 -6.86 -5.31
C LEU A 74 12.29 -6.21 -3.95
N VAL A 75 11.29 -6.67 -3.19
CA VAL A 75 11.05 -6.19 -1.83
C VAL A 75 12.23 -6.56 -0.93
N ARG A 76 12.62 -7.84 -0.89
CA ARG A 76 13.68 -8.37 0.00
C ARG A 76 15.05 -7.75 -0.28
N ASP A 77 15.48 -7.75 -1.54
CA ASP A 77 16.87 -7.49 -1.94
C ASP A 77 17.08 -6.10 -2.55
N GLY A 78 16.01 -5.46 -3.03
CA GLY A 78 16.10 -4.16 -3.68
C GLY A 78 16.64 -3.07 -2.76
N SER A 79 17.09 -1.95 -3.35
CA SER A 79 17.40 -0.73 -2.59
C SER A 79 16.15 -0.23 -1.84
N VAL A 80 16.32 0.73 -0.92
CA VAL A 80 15.19 1.31 -0.19
C VAL A 80 14.09 1.83 -1.15
N PRO A 81 14.40 2.63 -2.19
CA PRO A 81 13.39 3.06 -3.17
C PRO A 81 12.71 1.89 -3.90
N VAL A 82 13.47 0.87 -4.33
CA VAL A 82 12.91 -0.29 -5.05
C VAL A 82 11.91 -1.04 -4.18
N ALA A 83 12.28 -1.34 -2.93
CA ALA A 83 11.37 -2.04 -2.03
C ALA A 83 10.17 -1.17 -1.66
N THR A 84 10.35 0.12 -1.40
CA THR A 84 9.23 1.02 -1.12
C THR A 84 8.21 1.02 -2.26
N HIS A 85 8.66 1.14 -3.51
CA HIS A 85 7.77 1.12 -4.67
C HIS A 85 7.18 -0.28 -4.94
N ALA A 86 7.91 -1.36 -4.69
CA ALA A 86 7.36 -2.71 -4.79
C ALA A 86 6.28 -2.98 -3.72
N VAL A 87 6.49 -2.51 -2.49
CA VAL A 87 5.51 -2.58 -1.40
C VAL A 87 4.29 -1.70 -1.69
N LEU A 88 4.50 -0.53 -2.31
CA LEU A 88 3.41 0.30 -2.81
C LEU A 88 2.59 -0.43 -3.87
N ALA A 89 3.23 -1.11 -4.83
CA ALA A 89 2.56 -1.87 -5.88
C ALA A 89 1.62 -2.96 -5.32
N VAL A 90 2.10 -3.77 -4.37
CA VAL A 90 1.24 -4.78 -3.70
C VAL A 90 0.15 -4.15 -2.85
N THR A 91 0.41 -2.98 -2.24
CA THR A 91 -0.60 -2.23 -1.48
C THR A 91 -1.73 -1.74 -2.38
N VAL A 92 -1.38 -1.22 -3.56
CA VAL A 92 -2.33 -0.77 -4.59
C VAL A 92 -3.14 -1.93 -5.14
N LYS A 93 -2.50 -3.06 -5.48
CA LYS A 93 -3.21 -4.24 -5.98
C LYS A 93 -4.17 -4.81 -4.94
N PHE A 94 -3.76 -4.81 -3.68
CA PHE A 94 -4.58 -5.27 -2.56
C PHE A 94 -5.72 -4.30 -2.21
N SER A 95 -5.55 -2.99 -2.44
CA SER A 95 -6.52 -1.95 -2.08
C SER A 95 -6.93 -1.10 -3.29
N PRO A 96 -7.96 -1.52 -4.04
CA PRO A 96 -8.50 -0.72 -5.14
C PRO A 96 -9.00 0.66 -4.69
N LEU A 97 -9.48 0.79 -3.45
CA LEU A 97 -9.86 2.09 -2.87
C LEU A 97 -8.67 3.06 -2.79
N PHE A 98 -7.47 2.55 -2.53
CA PHE A 98 -6.27 3.40 -2.54
C PHE A 98 -5.72 3.61 -3.95
N GLY A 99 -5.72 2.56 -4.79
CA GLY A 99 -5.29 2.65 -6.18
C GLY A 99 -6.12 3.65 -6.99
N ASP A 100 -7.43 3.65 -6.80
CA ASP A 100 -8.33 4.55 -7.52
C ASP A 100 -8.14 6.00 -7.06
N PHE A 101 -7.85 6.25 -5.78
CA PHE A 101 -7.46 7.57 -5.30
C PHE A 101 -6.20 8.09 -6.00
N LEU A 102 -5.20 7.23 -6.21
CA LEU A 102 -3.98 7.60 -6.95
C LEU A 102 -4.30 7.99 -8.41
N ARG A 103 -4.93 7.08 -9.16
CA ARG A 103 -5.11 7.26 -10.62
C ARG A 103 -6.12 8.35 -11.00
N THR A 104 -7.01 8.72 -10.07
CA THR A 104 -8.04 9.74 -10.30
C THR A 104 -7.63 11.08 -9.67
N VAL A 105 -7.59 11.15 -8.34
CA VAL A 105 -7.43 12.42 -7.63
C VAL A 105 -5.98 12.87 -7.58
N VAL A 106 -5.06 12.01 -7.15
CA VAL A 106 -3.63 12.41 -7.05
C VAL A 106 -3.08 12.77 -8.43
N ARG A 107 -3.38 11.97 -9.45
CA ARG A 107 -3.03 12.26 -10.85
C ARG A 107 -3.62 13.59 -11.34
N ASP A 108 -4.89 13.88 -11.04
CA ASP A 108 -5.51 15.16 -11.42
C ASP A 108 -4.82 16.35 -10.72
N GLN A 109 -4.44 16.22 -9.44
CA GLN A 109 -3.69 17.26 -8.75
C GLN A 109 -2.32 17.54 -9.38
N PHE A 110 -1.59 16.49 -9.80
CA PHE A 110 -0.35 16.69 -10.55
C PHE A 110 -0.57 17.36 -11.90
N ARG A 111 -1.60 16.94 -12.66
CA ARG A 111 -1.94 17.54 -13.97
C ARG A 111 -2.33 19.01 -13.88
N ARG A 112 -2.94 19.42 -12.77
CA ARG A 112 -3.30 20.81 -12.49
C ARG A 112 -2.15 21.65 -11.94
N PHE A 113 -0.96 21.08 -11.81
CA PHE A 113 0.19 21.70 -11.14
C PHE A 113 -0.16 22.18 -9.72
N SER A 114 -1.06 21.48 -9.04
CA SER A 114 -1.38 21.76 -7.64
C SER A 114 -0.12 21.62 -6.79
N THR A 115 0.04 22.52 -5.83
CA THR A 115 1.20 22.50 -4.92
C THR A 115 1.00 21.53 -3.75
N HIS A 116 -0.25 21.22 -3.40
CA HIS A 116 -0.60 20.44 -2.21
C HIS A 116 -1.74 19.46 -2.49
N LEU A 117 -1.70 18.31 -1.83
CA LEU A 117 -2.81 17.36 -1.76
C LEU A 117 -3.53 17.50 -0.42
N GLU A 118 -4.49 18.41 -0.35
CA GLU A 118 -5.24 18.66 0.88
C GLU A 118 -6.12 17.47 1.31
N ALA A 119 -6.39 17.36 2.63
CA ALA A 119 -7.23 16.31 3.20
C ALA A 119 -8.64 16.25 2.59
N ARG A 120 -9.21 17.40 2.21
CA ARG A 120 -10.53 17.48 1.55
C ARG A 120 -10.61 16.70 0.25
N HIS A 121 -9.49 16.51 -0.46
CA HIS A 121 -9.46 15.73 -1.69
C HIS A 121 -9.73 14.24 -1.42
N TRP A 122 -9.17 13.71 -0.32
CA TRP A 122 -9.49 12.36 0.14
C TRP A 122 -10.95 12.26 0.59
N ASP A 123 -11.40 13.22 1.40
CA ASP A 123 -12.75 13.19 1.96
C ASP A 123 -13.82 13.21 0.85
N ALA A 124 -13.67 14.07 -0.15
CA ALA A 124 -14.56 14.13 -1.31
C ALA A 124 -14.54 12.82 -2.13
N TYR A 125 -13.34 12.33 -2.47
CA TYR A 125 -13.16 11.05 -3.19
C TYR A 125 -13.84 9.89 -2.47
N PHE A 126 -13.67 9.82 -1.15
CA PHE A 126 -14.17 8.74 -0.34
C PHE A 126 -15.70 8.77 -0.27
N GLU A 127 -16.31 9.94 -0.11
CA GLU A 127 -17.77 10.11 -0.16
C GLU A 127 -18.37 9.76 -1.54
N ASP A 128 -17.69 10.14 -2.63
CA ASP A 128 -18.09 9.73 -3.99
C ASP A 128 -17.99 8.21 -4.16
N SER A 129 -16.92 7.61 -3.65
CA SER A 129 -16.68 6.15 -3.69
C SER A 129 -17.74 5.37 -2.91
N LEU A 130 -18.15 5.85 -1.73
CA LEU A 130 -19.23 5.25 -0.95
C LEU A 130 -20.57 5.33 -1.67
N ARG A 131 -20.90 6.48 -2.28
CA ARG A 131 -22.13 6.66 -3.05
C ARG A 131 -22.19 5.75 -4.28
N ALA A 132 -21.05 5.54 -4.95
CA ALA A 132 -20.95 4.66 -6.11
C ALA A 132 -21.01 3.16 -5.75
N GLN A 133 -20.80 2.79 -4.48
CA GLN A 133 -20.72 1.40 -4.02
C GLN A 133 -21.80 1.11 -2.96
N PRO A 134 -23.08 0.92 -3.36
CA PRO A 134 -24.19 0.72 -2.42
C PRO A 134 -24.05 -0.54 -1.54
N ASN A 135 -23.20 -1.50 -1.94
CA ASN A 135 -22.93 -2.73 -1.18
C ASN A 135 -21.76 -2.60 -0.19
N MET A 136 -21.15 -1.42 -0.07
CA MET A 136 -20.06 -1.22 0.89
C MET A 136 -20.64 -1.10 2.30
N PRO A 137 -20.11 -1.85 3.29
CA PRO A 137 -20.61 -1.76 4.67
C PRO A 137 -20.42 -0.35 5.24
N THR A 138 -21.35 0.08 6.07
CA THR A 138 -21.25 1.35 6.79
C THR A 138 -19.99 1.36 7.66
N LEU A 139 -19.08 2.29 7.37
CA LEU A 139 -17.83 2.44 8.11
C LEU A 139 -17.99 3.48 9.24
N SER A 140 -17.51 3.12 10.43
CA SER A 140 -17.46 4.05 11.57
C SER A 140 -16.53 5.23 11.31
N ASP A 141 -16.78 6.37 11.97
CA ASP A 141 -15.95 7.57 11.85
C ASP A 141 -14.48 7.30 12.16
N SER A 142 -14.22 6.47 13.18
CA SER A 142 -12.87 6.06 13.54
C SER A 142 -12.15 5.32 12.40
N THR A 143 -12.89 4.56 11.59
CA THR A 143 -12.34 3.83 10.44
C THR A 143 -12.05 4.78 9.30
N ARG A 144 -12.96 5.73 9.03
CA ARG A 144 -12.77 6.77 8.01
C ARG A 144 -11.53 7.62 8.28
N VAL A 145 -11.36 8.05 9.53
CA VAL A 145 -10.18 8.81 9.98
C VAL A 145 -8.90 8.01 9.80
N LYS A 146 -8.89 6.72 10.17
CA LYS A 146 -7.72 5.85 9.98
C LYS A 146 -7.35 5.63 8.51
N LEU A 147 -8.35 5.43 7.64
CA LEU A 147 -8.13 5.32 6.20
C LEU A 147 -7.46 6.57 5.66
N ARG A 148 -7.98 7.76 5.98
CA ARG A 148 -7.36 9.03 5.55
C ARG A 148 -5.92 9.17 6.05
N GLN A 149 -5.69 8.92 7.34
CA GLN A 149 -4.35 9.02 7.93
C GLN A 149 -3.35 8.09 7.25
N ASN A 150 -3.74 6.83 7.01
CA ASN A 150 -2.87 5.86 6.36
C ASN A 150 -2.70 6.15 4.87
N ALA A 151 -3.72 6.65 4.16
CA ALA A 151 -3.58 7.07 2.77
C ALA A 151 -2.50 8.17 2.63
N MET A 152 -2.56 9.22 3.44
CA MET A 152 -1.55 10.28 3.43
C MET A 152 -0.17 9.77 3.85
N ARG A 153 -0.11 8.86 4.83
CA ARG A 153 1.16 8.25 5.24
C ARG A 153 1.78 7.41 4.13
N ILE A 154 0.99 6.59 3.43
CA ILE A 154 1.46 5.78 2.30
C ILE A 154 2.00 6.69 1.19
N LEU A 155 1.30 7.79 0.87
CA LEU A 155 1.80 8.76 -0.10
C LEU A 155 3.12 9.41 0.32
N ALA A 156 3.29 9.72 1.60
CA ALA A 156 4.52 10.30 2.12
C ALA A 156 5.68 9.30 2.08
N GLU A 157 5.43 8.06 2.52
CA GLU A 157 6.42 6.97 2.48
C GLU A 157 6.85 6.65 1.04
N ALA A 158 5.91 6.74 0.09
CA ALA A 158 6.16 6.57 -1.33
C ALA A 158 6.75 7.81 -2.04
N GLY A 159 6.91 8.94 -1.34
CA GLY A 159 7.52 10.16 -1.90
C GLY A 159 6.60 11.02 -2.78
N PHE A 160 5.32 10.70 -2.93
CA PHE A 160 4.37 11.54 -3.68
C PHE A 160 4.00 12.83 -2.96
N ILE A 161 4.13 12.84 -1.63
CA ILE A 161 4.06 14.06 -0.83
C ILE A 161 5.27 14.14 0.09
N GLU A 162 5.69 15.36 0.43
CA GLU A 162 6.86 15.59 1.26
C GLU A 162 6.71 15.03 2.68
N ASN A 163 5.55 15.26 3.30
CA ASN A 163 5.21 14.73 4.61
C ASN A 163 3.69 14.87 4.86
N THR A 164 3.22 14.25 5.94
CA THR A 164 1.80 14.28 6.33
C THR A 164 1.36 15.57 7.03
N ARG A 165 2.26 16.55 7.23
CA ARG A 165 1.94 17.85 7.88
C ARG A 165 1.61 18.92 6.85
N ASN A 166 2.46 19.09 5.84
CA ASN A 166 2.27 20.09 4.80
C ASN A 166 1.53 19.53 3.57
N LEU A 167 1.58 18.22 3.32
CA LEU A 167 0.96 17.57 2.16
C LEU A 167 1.42 18.15 0.82
N ARG A 168 2.64 18.69 0.75
CA ARG A 168 3.22 19.26 -0.46
C ARG A 168 3.50 18.16 -1.47
N LEU A 169 2.96 18.28 -2.68
CA LEU A 169 3.16 17.30 -3.74
C LEU A 169 4.61 17.30 -4.22
N ARG A 170 5.13 16.09 -4.49
CA ARG A 170 6.46 15.86 -5.05
C ARG A 170 6.34 14.85 -6.18
N SER A 171 6.91 15.17 -7.33
CA SER A 171 6.99 14.22 -8.43
C SER A 171 7.96 13.11 -8.05
N GLN A 172 7.48 11.87 -8.08
CA GLN A 172 8.28 10.68 -7.79
C GLN A 172 8.12 9.71 -8.95
N HIS A 173 9.24 9.39 -9.60
CA HIS A 173 9.27 8.32 -10.59
C HIS A 173 9.34 6.96 -9.89
N ILE A 174 8.56 6.01 -10.38
CA ILE A 174 8.62 4.63 -9.90
C ILE A 174 9.90 3.97 -10.39
N GLU A 175 10.54 3.19 -9.53
CA GLU A 175 11.81 2.51 -9.85
C GLU A 175 11.65 1.60 -11.09
N PRO A 176 12.59 1.65 -12.06
CA PRO A 176 12.49 0.90 -13.31
C PRO A 176 12.32 -0.61 -13.11
N ALA A 177 12.97 -1.20 -12.09
CA ALA A 177 12.85 -2.62 -11.78
C ALA A 177 11.40 -3.02 -11.43
N VAL A 178 10.68 -2.15 -10.71
CA VAL A 178 9.28 -2.37 -10.35
C VAL A 178 8.38 -2.23 -11.59
N LEU A 179 8.61 -1.20 -12.42
CA LEU A 179 7.87 -1.03 -13.67
C LEU A 179 8.08 -2.20 -14.63
N HIS A 180 9.30 -2.73 -14.71
CA HIS A 180 9.62 -3.89 -15.52
C HIS A 180 8.83 -5.12 -15.08
N TYR A 181 8.85 -5.44 -13.78
CA TYR A 181 8.04 -6.51 -13.21
C TYR A 181 6.56 -6.35 -13.56
N LEU A 182 5.99 -5.17 -13.30
CA LEU A 182 4.56 -4.94 -13.51
C LEU A 182 4.15 -5.11 -14.98
N ARG A 183 5.00 -4.70 -15.93
CA ARG A 183 4.74 -4.92 -17.36
C ARG A 183 4.85 -6.39 -17.75
N GLN A 184 5.87 -7.09 -17.26
CA GLN A 184 6.05 -8.52 -17.57
C GLN A 184 4.91 -9.39 -17.04
N HIS A 185 4.35 -9.03 -15.89
CA HIS A 185 3.24 -9.76 -15.26
C HIS A 185 1.85 -9.22 -15.64
N ASN A 186 1.75 -8.31 -16.63
CA ASN A 186 0.50 -7.71 -17.11
C ASN A 186 -0.33 -7.00 -16.03
N GLU A 187 0.32 -6.36 -15.06
CA GLU A 187 -0.30 -5.65 -13.94
C GLU A 187 -0.79 -4.24 -14.34
N GLN A 188 -1.61 -4.15 -15.38
CA GLN A 188 -2.01 -2.88 -16.00
C GLN A 188 -2.70 -1.92 -15.02
N TYR A 189 -3.59 -2.45 -14.17
CA TYR A 189 -4.27 -1.64 -13.15
C TYR A 189 -3.27 -0.95 -12.21
N VAL A 190 -2.26 -1.69 -11.75
CA VAL A 190 -1.25 -1.18 -10.83
C VAL A 190 -0.35 -0.18 -11.55
N LEU A 191 0.07 -0.46 -12.79
CA LEU A 191 0.83 0.49 -13.62
C LEU A 191 0.11 1.84 -13.73
N ASP A 192 -1.17 1.81 -14.08
CA ASP A 192 -1.97 3.04 -14.17
C ASP A 192 -2.01 3.76 -12.82
N CYS A 193 -2.24 3.06 -11.73
CA CYS A 193 -2.29 3.67 -10.40
C CYS A 193 -0.97 4.29 -9.95
N LEU A 194 0.17 3.75 -10.35
CA LEU A 194 1.48 4.27 -9.91
C LEU A 194 2.00 5.40 -10.82
N GLN A 195 1.57 5.45 -12.08
CA GLN A 195 1.93 6.50 -13.03
C GLN A 195 0.96 7.70 -12.90
N VAL A 196 1.16 8.46 -11.82
CA VAL A 196 0.34 9.66 -11.51
C VAL A 196 1.03 10.98 -11.87
N CYS A 197 2.35 10.97 -12.00
CA CYS A 197 3.11 12.14 -12.42
C CYS A 197 3.10 12.27 -13.96
N PRO A 198 3.11 13.51 -14.51
CA PRO A 198 3.19 13.76 -15.94
C PRO A 198 4.49 13.28 -16.58
#